data_AF-A0A1J5AKI2-F1
#
_entry.id   AF-A0A1J5AKI2-F1
#
_cell.length_a   1.000
_cell.length_b   1.000
_cell.length_c   1.000
_cell.angle_alpha   90.00
_cell.angle_beta   90.00
_cell.angle_gamma   90.00
#
_symmetry.space_group_name_H-M   'P 1'
#
loop_
_entity.id
_entity.type
_entity.pdbx_description
1 polymer ?
#
loop_
_entity_poly.entity_id
_entity_poly.type
_entity_poly.pdbx_seq_one_letter_code
_entity_poly.pdbx_strand_id
1 'polypeptide(L)'
;MKIEFVDHNELEAFIRLLQEIVIALEAELLSKTNYLDKYETQARIELLEDLYPKVAKKQFNNQRKNTVIITKAIALIIFQYKDIVIDIYAEMLKNRIVQNIHRDMV
;
A
#
# COMPACT_ATOMS: atom_id res chain seq x y z
N MET A 1 -4.12 4.87 11.81
CA MET A 1 -4.36 3.41 11.74
C MET A 1 -3.01 2.71 11.65
N LYS A 2 -2.87 1.49 12.18
CA LYS A 2 -1.60 0.77 12.24
C LYS A 2 -1.71 -0.47 11.33
N ILE A 3 -0.84 -0.59 10.34
CA ILE A 3 -0.72 -1.79 9.49
C ILE A 3 0.48 -2.59 9.98
N GLU A 4 0.28 -3.88 10.22
CA GLU A 4 1.32 -4.83 10.61
C GLU A 4 1.56 -5.84 9.48
N PHE A 5 2.81 -5.93 9.05
CA PHE A 5 3.37 -6.86 8.09
C PHE A 5 3.99 -8.04 8.83
N VAL A 6 3.93 -9.24 8.29
CA VAL A 6 4.48 -10.44 8.93
C VAL A 6 5.93 -10.64 8.47
N ASP A 7 6.23 -10.30 7.23
CA ASP A 7 7.54 -10.50 6.61
C ASP A 7 7.91 -9.39 5.60
N HIS A 8 9.07 -9.55 4.97
CA HIS A 8 9.55 -8.66 3.92
C HIS A 8 8.65 -8.70 2.68
N ASN A 9 8.11 -9.87 2.33
CA ASN A 9 7.29 -10.05 1.13
C ASN A 9 5.95 -9.30 1.24
N GLU A 10 5.33 -9.27 2.42
CA GLU A 10 4.16 -8.46 2.73
C GLU A 10 4.45 -6.97 2.65
N LEU A 11 5.62 -6.55 3.14
CA LEU A 11 6.04 -5.15 3.04
C LEU A 11 6.25 -4.75 1.57
N GLU A 12 6.89 -5.61 0.78
CA GLU A 12 7.12 -5.40 -0.65
C GLU A 12 5.81 -5.42 -1.45
N ALA A 13 4.90 -6.34 -1.16
CA ALA A 13 3.55 -6.37 -1.72
C ALA A 13 2.79 -5.08 -1.42
N PHE A 14 2.89 -4.56 -0.19
CA PHE A 14 2.28 -3.29 0.19
C PHE A 14 2.91 -2.08 -0.54
N ILE A 15 4.22 -2.10 -0.78
CA ILE A 15 4.89 -1.07 -1.58
C ILE A 15 4.38 -1.10 -3.02
N ARG A 16 4.27 -2.28 -3.63
CA ARG A 16 3.70 -2.45 -4.98
C ARG A 16 2.27 -1.93 -5.06
N LEU A 17 1.44 -2.22 -4.05
CA LEU A 17 0.07 -1.70 -3.95
C LEU A 17 0.01 -0.17 -3.96
N LEU A 18 0.88 0.49 -3.20
CA LEU A 18 0.92 1.95 -3.19
C LEU A 18 1.29 2.51 -4.57
N GLN A 19 2.21 1.87 -5.28
CA GLN A 19 2.61 2.27 -6.64
C GLN A 19 1.47 2.10 -7.65
N GLU A 20 0.76 0.97 -7.62
CA GLU A 20 -0.37 0.73 -8.52
C GLU A 20 -1.51 1.74 -8.30
N ILE A 21 -1.79 2.11 -7.04
CA ILE A 21 -2.78 3.14 -6.72
C ILE A 21 -2.32 4.51 -7.25
N VAL A 22 -1.04 4.85 -7.13
CA VAL A 22 -0.51 6.11 -7.69
C VAL A 22 -0.68 6.14 -9.21
N ILE A 23 -0.33 5.07 -9.92
CA ILE A 23 -0.50 4.98 -11.37
C ILE A 23 -1.98 5.14 -11.76
N ALA A 24 -2.90 4.51 -11.02
CA ALA A 24 -4.34 4.65 -11.26
C ALA A 24 -4.82 6.10 -11.04
N LEU A 25 -4.32 6.76 -9.98
CA LEU A 25 -4.63 8.17 -9.70
C LEU A 25 -4.06 9.11 -10.78
N GLU A 26 -2.85 8.85 -11.29
CA GLU A 26 -2.26 9.63 -12.38
C GLU A 26 -3.07 9.51 -13.67
N ALA A 27 -3.52 8.29 -14.01
CA ALA A 27 -4.40 8.07 -15.15
C ALA A 27 -5.74 8.80 -14.97
N GLU A 28 -6.31 8.77 -13.75
CA GLU A 28 -7.51 9.52 -13.41
C GLU A 28 -7.29 11.03 -13.58
N LEU A 29 -6.19 11.58 -13.06
CA LEU A 29 -5.82 12.99 -13.16
C LEU A 29 -5.76 13.48 -14.62
N LEU A 30 -5.17 12.67 -15.50
CA LEU A 30 -5.09 12.96 -16.93
C LEU A 30 -6.47 12.97 -17.61
N SER A 31 -7.38 12.11 -17.16
CA SER A 31 -8.73 12.00 -17.72
C SER A 31 -9.70 13.09 -17.25
N LYS A 32 -9.43 13.76 -16.11
CA LYS A 32 -10.32 14.79 -15.57
C LYS A 32 -10.25 16.08 -16.38
N THR A 33 -11.38 16.78 -16.47
CA THR A 33 -11.48 18.10 -17.11
C THR A 33 -11.68 19.23 -16.10
N ASN A 34 -12.33 18.95 -14.97
CA ASN A 34 -12.56 19.90 -13.88
C ASN A 34 -11.29 20.12 -13.06
N TYR A 35 -10.89 21.38 -12.88
CA TYR A 35 -9.72 21.78 -12.10
C TYR A 35 -9.81 21.35 -10.64
N LEU A 36 -10.99 21.46 -10.00
CA LEU A 36 -11.14 21.09 -8.59
C LEU A 36 -10.84 19.60 -8.38
N ASP A 37 -11.40 18.76 -9.26
CA ASP A 37 -11.22 17.32 -9.18
C ASP A 37 -9.76 16.93 -9.50
N LYS A 38 -9.07 17.68 -10.36
CA LYS A 38 -7.63 17.52 -10.60
C LYS A 38 -6.81 17.83 -9.36
N TYR A 39 -7.10 18.94 -8.67
CA TYR A 39 -6.41 19.29 -7.43
C TYR A 39 -6.62 18.23 -6.35
N GLU A 40 -7.83 17.69 -6.23
CA GLU A 40 -8.10 16.63 -5.26
C GLU A 40 -7.33 15.34 -5.60
N THR A 41 -7.32 14.92 -6.86
CA THR A 41 -6.55 13.75 -7.30
C THR A 41 -5.04 13.95 -7.10
N GLN A 42 -4.52 15.14 -7.42
CA GLN A 42 -3.11 15.50 -7.19
C GLN A 42 -2.74 15.43 -5.70
N ALA A 43 -3.57 15.99 -4.81
CA ALA A 43 -3.33 15.94 -3.37
C ALA A 43 -3.32 14.50 -2.83
N ARG A 44 -4.12 13.60 -3.42
CA ARG A 44 -4.11 12.17 -3.06
C ARG A 44 -2.81 11.47 -3.49
N ILE A 45 -2.29 11.81 -4.67
CA ILE A 45 -0.99 11.30 -5.15
C ILE A 45 0.12 11.72 -4.19
N GLU A 46 0.20 13.02 -3.87
CA GLU A 46 1.22 13.56 -2.95
C GLU A 46 1.18 12.88 -1.57
N LEU A 47 -0.02 12.60 -1.04
CA LEU A 47 -0.17 11.86 0.23
C LEU A 47 0.41 10.44 0.19
N LEU A 48 0.32 9.76 -0.96
CA LEU A 48 0.88 8.42 -1.14
C LEU A 48 2.40 8.47 -1.37
N GLU A 49 2.87 9.43 -2.16
CA GLU A 49 4.30 9.67 -2.37
C GLU A 49 5.02 10.04 -1.07
N ASP A 50 4.37 10.78 -0.17
CA ASP A 50 4.87 11.09 1.17
C ASP A 50 4.95 9.87 2.10
N LEU A 51 4.16 8.84 1.83
CA LEU A 51 4.20 7.58 2.57
C LEU A 51 5.32 6.67 2.04
N TYR A 52 5.54 6.66 0.73
CA TYR A 52 6.49 5.79 0.05
C TYR A 52 7.89 5.75 0.68
N PRO A 53 8.60 6.87 0.94
CA PRO A 53 9.95 6.84 1.51
C PRO A 53 9.96 6.31 2.96
N LYS A 54 8.85 6.44 3.70
CA LYS A 54 8.72 5.93 5.07
C LYS A 54 8.60 4.40 5.07
N VAL A 55 7.95 3.84 4.06
CA VAL A 55 7.79 2.39 3.87
C VAL A 55 9.05 1.79 3.26
N ALA A 56 9.60 2.40 2.21
CA ALA A 56 10.85 1.96 1.57
C ALA A 56 12.04 1.98 2.55
N LYS A 57 12.18 3.00 3.40
CA LYS A 57 13.25 3.03 4.42
C LYS A 57 13.15 1.87 5.43
N LYS A 58 11.94 1.36 5.69
CA LYS A 58 11.75 0.17 6.53
C LYS A 58 12.14 -1.12 5.80
N GLN A 59 11.90 -1.17 4.49
CA GLN A 59 12.37 -2.25 3.61
C GLN A 59 13.90 -2.33 3.59
N PHE A 60 14.58 -1.20 3.37
CA PHE A 60 16.05 -1.15 3.29
C PHE A 60 16.76 -1.41 4.64
N ASN A 61 16.19 -0.94 5.75
CA ASN A 61 16.87 -1.07 7.05
C ASN A 61 16.73 -2.46 7.69
N ASN A 62 16.04 -3.43 7.05
CA ASN A 62 15.71 -4.75 7.62
C ASN A 62 15.17 -4.66 9.06
N GLN A 63 14.53 -3.54 9.41
CA GLN A 63 14.07 -3.30 10.76
C GLN A 63 12.84 -4.17 10.99
N ARG A 64 12.96 -5.12 11.93
CA ARG A 64 11.88 -5.99 12.46
C ARG A 64 10.63 -5.24 12.96
N LYS A 65 10.62 -3.90 12.97
CA LYS A 65 9.39 -3.12 13.17
C LYS A 65 8.54 -3.20 11.91
N ASN A 66 7.89 -4.34 11.81
CA ASN A 66 6.86 -4.81 10.89
C ASN A 66 5.62 -3.93 10.82
N THR A 67 5.67 -2.68 11.24
CA THR A 67 4.51 -1.81 11.32
C THR A 67 4.71 -0.52 10.54
N VAL A 68 3.74 -0.16 9.71
CA VAL A 68 3.59 1.19 9.17
C VAL A 68 2.35 1.86 9.77
N ILE A 69 2.54 3.09 10.26
CA ILE A 69 1.43 3.93 10.70
C ILE A 69 0.95 4.71 9.49
N ILE A 70 -0.34 4.60 9.17
CA ILE A 70 -0.98 5.35 8.10
C ILE A 70 -2.03 6.30 8.67
N THR A 71 -2.21 7.43 7.99
CA THR A 71 -3.27 8.39 8.31
C THR A 71 -4.63 7.84 7.86
N LYS A 72 -5.71 8.43 8.39
CA LYS A 72 -7.07 8.06 7.97
C LYS A 72 -7.32 8.37 6.48
N ALA A 73 -6.74 9.44 5.97
CA ALA A 73 -6.83 9.82 4.56
C ALA A 73 -6.24 8.72 3.65
N ILE A 74 -5.05 8.23 3.97
CA ILE A 74 -4.42 7.14 3.20
C ILE A 74 -5.26 5.86 3.25
N ALA A 75 -5.79 5.52 4.43
CA ALA A 75 -6.67 4.34 4.56
C ALA A 75 -7.92 4.45 3.68
N LEU A 76 -8.50 5.64 3.57
CA LEU A 76 -9.66 5.89 2.70
C LEU A 76 -9.29 5.80 1.22
N ILE A 77 -8.14 6.31 0.81
CA ILE A 77 -7.66 6.19 -0.57
C ILE A 77 -7.48 4.70 -0.92
N ILE A 78 -6.77 3.94 -0.08
CA ILE A 78 -6.59 2.49 -0.29
C ILE A 78 -7.96 1.78 -0.41
N PHE A 79 -8.92 2.11 0.46
CA PHE A 79 -10.26 1.53 0.41
C PHE A 79 -11.02 1.89 -0.88
N GLN A 80 -10.84 3.09 -1.44
CA GLN A 80 -11.47 3.50 -2.69
C GLN A 80 -10.96 2.71 -3.90
N TYR A 81 -9.69 2.26 -3.88
CA TYR A 81 -9.09 1.42 -4.91
C TYR A 81 -9.11 -0.07 -4.52
N LYS A 82 -10.15 -0.51 -3.79
CA LYS A 82 -10.26 -1.89 -3.27
C LYS A 82 -10.05 -2.99 -4.33
N ASP A 83 -10.40 -2.73 -5.58
CA ASP A 83 -10.28 -3.72 -6.66
C ASP A 83 -8.81 -4.02 -6.98
N ILE A 84 -7.93 -3.01 -6.86
CA ILE A 84 -6.46 -3.15 -6.92
C ILE A 84 -5.95 -3.82 -5.63
N VAL A 85 -6.54 -3.46 -4.49
CA VAL A 85 -6.12 -3.96 -3.18
C VAL A 85 -6.42 -5.45 -2.98
N ILE A 86 -7.50 -5.97 -3.55
CA ILE A 86 -7.94 -7.36 -3.35
C ILE A 86 -6.89 -8.36 -3.83
N ASP A 87 -6.29 -8.14 -5.00
CA ASP A 87 -5.32 -9.07 -5.59
C ASP A 87 -4.04 -9.15 -4.74
N ILE A 88 -3.57 -8.00 -4.26
CA ILE A 88 -2.38 -7.92 -3.43
C ILE A 88 -2.66 -8.41 -2.01
N TYR A 89 -3.85 -8.14 -1.46
CA TYR A 89 -4.25 -8.66 -0.16
C TYR A 89 -4.40 -10.19 -0.18
N ALA A 90 -4.83 -10.77 -1.30
CA ALA A 90 -4.85 -12.22 -1.51
C ALA A 90 -3.42 -12.80 -1.54
N GLU A 91 -2.45 -12.11 -2.16
CA GLU A 91 -1.03 -12.49 -2.13
C GLU A 91 -0.45 -12.45 -0.70
N MET A 92 -0.76 -11.39 0.05
CA MET A 92 -0.37 -11.23 1.47
C MET A 92 -0.98 -12.34 2.35
N LEU A 93 -2.28 -12.62 2.20
CA LEU A 93 -2.97 -13.71 2.92
C LEU A 93 -2.38 -15.09 2.60
N LYS A 94 -2.10 -15.36 1.31
CA LYS A 94 -1.47 -16.61 0.87
C LYS A 94 -0.10 -16.79 1.53
N ASN A 95 0.72 -15.74 1.57
CA ASN A 95 2.04 -15.79 2.20
C ASN A 95 1.96 -16.07 3.70
N ARG A 96 0.99 -15.46 4.42
CA ARG A 96 0.74 -15.77 5.85
C ARG A 96 0.36 -17.23 6.08
N ILE A 97 -0.54 -17.78 5.25
CA ILE A 97 -0.97 -19.17 5.37
C ILE A 97 0.21 -20.12 5.14
N VAL A 98 1.02 -19.88 4.11
CA VAL A 98 2.21 -20.70 3.81
C VAL A 98 3.21 -20.68 4.97
N GLN A 99 3.47 -19.52 5.56
CA GLN A 99 4.37 -19.41 6.71
C GLN A 99 3.86 -20.14 7.94
N ASN A 100 2.57 -20.04 8.24
CA ASN A 100 1.98 -20.77 9.37
C ASN A 100 2.08 -22.28 9.16
N ILE A 101 1.74 -22.77 7.97
CA ILE A 101 1.87 -24.20 7.62
C ILE A 101 3.33 -24.68 7.73
N HIS A 102 4.29 -23.91 7.21
CA HIS A 102 5.70 -24.26 7.31
C HIS A 102 6.18 -24.34 8.77
N ARG A 103 5.68 -23.45 9.63
CA ARG A 103 6.03 -23.41 11.05
C ARG A 103 5.42 -24.56 11.85
N ASP A 104 4.27 -25.08 11.44
CA ASP A 104 3.62 -26.23 12.07
C ASP A 104 4.21 -27.57 11.63
N MET A 105 4.96 -27.61 10.52
CA MET A 105 5.58 -28.83 9.97
C MET A 105 7.06 -29.03 10.36
N VAL A 106 7.70 -28.06 11.02
CA VAL A 106 9.11 -28.09 11.48
C VAL A 106 9.16 -28.16 12.99
#